data_AF-A0A962V351-F1
#
_entry.id   AF-A0A962V351-F1
#
_cell.length_a   1.000
_cell.length_b   1.000
_cell.length_c   1.000
_cell.angle_alpha   90.00
_cell.angle_beta   90.00
_cell.angle_gamma   90.00
#
_symmetry.space_group_name_H-M   'P 1'
#
loop_
_entity.id
_entity.type
_entity.pdbx_description
1 polymer ?
#
loop_
_entity_poly.entity_id
_entity_poly.type
_entity_poly.pdbx_seq_one_letter_code
_entity_poly.pdbx_strand_id
1 'polypeptide(L)'
;LQLTQPGTNPDGSSIEASGRGFFPAALNGIDISVKDSSRFKDSNGWGFFNFGHHAPPYAETAGVQPVEACAGCHMANATDMVFSKFYTPILHAK
;
A
#
# COMPACT_ATOMS: atom_id res chain seq x y z
N LEU A 1 -3.92 3.04 -2.01
CA LEU A 1 -3.27 3.98 -2.96
C LEU A 1 -3.96 5.33 -2.92
N GLN A 2 -3.20 6.42 -3.07
CA GLN A 2 -3.73 7.78 -3.07
C GLN A 2 -3.06 8.59 -4.19
N LEU A 3 -3.85 9.38 -4.91
CA LEU A 3 -3.33 10.29 -5.92
C LEU A 3 -2.69 11.52 -5.28
N THR A 4 -1.86 12.21 -6.05
CA THR A 4 -1.39 13.55 -5.72
C THR A 4 -2.29 14.60 -6.38
N GLN A 5 -2.38 15.79 -5.78
CA GLN A 5 -2.98 16.96 -6.42
C GLN A 5 -2.25 17.26 -7.75
N PRO A 6 -2.93 17.90 -8.73
CA PRO A 6 -2.28 18.34 -9.95
C PRO A 6 -1.10 19.27 -9.66
N GLY A 7 0.05 18.97 -10.25
CA GLY A 7 1.24 19.81 -10.12
C GLY A 7 1.09 21.15 -10.84
N THR A 8 1.62 22.20 -10.23
CA THR A 8 1.78 23.53 -10.89
C THR A 8 3.22 23.76 -11.35
N ASN A 9 4.12 22.81 -11.09
CA ASN A 9 5.52 22.82 -11.50
C ASN A 9 5.85 21.65 -12.46
N PRO A 10 6.93 21.73 -13.25
CA PRO A 10 7.33 20.67 -14.20
C PRO A 10 7.65 19.31 -13.58
N ASP A 11 8.01 19.25 -12.29
CA ASP A 11 8.27 18.02 -11.55
C ASP A 11 7.01 17.38 -10.93
N GLY A 12 5.84 17.98 -11.17
CA GLY A 12 4.56 17.51 -10.63
C GLY A 12 4.24 18.01 -9.21
N SER A 13 5.13 18.78 -8.57
CA SER A 13 4.82 19.40 -7.28
C SER A 13 3.86 20.59 -7.42
N SER A 14 3.11 20.91 -6.37
CA SER A 14 2.27 22.12 -6.29
C SER A 14 2.75 23.05 -5.17
N ILE A 15 2.19 24.26 -5.12
CA ILE A 15 2.44 25.25 -4.06
C ILE A 15 1.14 25.43 -3.28
N GLU A 16 1.18 25.10 -2.00
CA GLU A 16 0.06 25.30 -1.06
C GLU A 16 0.47 26.26 0.06
N ALA A 17 -0.43 26.53 1.02
CA ALA A 17 -0.18 27.42 2.15
C ALA A 17 1.06 27.03 3.00
N SER A 18 1.42 25.74 3.02
CA SER A 18 2.61 25.24 3.71
C SER A 18 3.89 25.25 2.86
N GLY A 19 3.84 25.80 1.64
CA GLY A 19 4.96 25.83 0.69
C GLY A 19 4.85 24.79 -0.43
N ARG A 20 5.98 24.56 -1.12
CA ARG A 20 6.05 23.64 -2.26
C ARG A 20 6.17 22.19 -1.80
N GLY A 21 5.38 21.30 -2.40
CA GLY A 21 5.41 19.87 -2.08
C GLY A 21 4.47 19.02 -2.93
N PHE A 22 4.26 17.79 -2.50
CA PHE A 22 3.23 16.90 -3.04
C PHE A 22 2.13 16.74 -2.01
N PHE A 23 0.89 16.89 -2.45
CA PHE A 23 -0.26 16.93 -1.56
C PHE A 23 -1.25 15.83 -1.93
N PRO A 24 -1.84 15.15 -0.93
CA PRO A 24 -2.81 14.10 -1.14
C PRO A 24 -4.06 14.60 -1.89
N ALA A 25 -4.56 13.79 -2.82
CA ALA A 25 -5.82 14.00 -3.53
C ALA A 25 -6.75 12.79 -3.33
N ALA A 26 -7.57 12.47 -4.34
CA ALA A 26 -8.53 11.37 -4.30
C ALA A 26 -7.85 10.01 -4.03
N LEU A 27 -8.58 9.12 -3.37
CA LEU A 27 -8.16 7.74 -3.17
C LEU A 27 -8.18 6.98 -4.50
N ASN A 28 -7.25 6.04 -4.68
CA ASN A 28 -7.07 5.30 -5.93
C ASN A 28 -6.79 3.81 -5.69
N GLY A 29 -7.52 3.21 -4.75
CA GLY A 29 -7.42 1.79 -4.47
C GLY A 29 -7.01 1.45 -3.05
N ILE A 30 -7.12 0.15 -2.75
CA ILE A 30 -6.77 -0.42 -1.45
C ILE A 30 -6.17 -1.81 -1.63
N ASP A 31 -5.09 -2.04 -0.89
CA ASP A 31 -4.40 -3.32 -0.79
C ASP A 31 -4.45 -3.78 0.67
N ILE A 32 -4.63 -5.07 0.86
CA ILE A 32 -4.71 -5.69 2.19
C ILE A 32 -3.83 -6.93 2.21
N SER A 33 -3.13 -7.14 3.33
CA SER A 33 -2.40 -8.37 3.62
C SER A 33 -2.95 -9.02 4.88
N VAL A 34 -3.12 -10.34 4.88
CA VAL A 34 -3.65 -11.12 6.02
C VAL A 34 -2.67 -12.22 6.39
N LYS A 35 -2.31 -12.30 7.68
CA LYS A 35 -1.48 -13.39 8.21
C LYS A 35 -2.33 -14.59 8.60
N ASP A 36 -2.10 -15.71 7.92
CA ASP A 36 -2.67 -17.02 8.24
C ASP A 36 -1.76 -18.12 7.67
N SER A 37 -0.97 -18.75 8.53
CA SER A 37 -0.01 -19.79 8.14
C SER A 37 -0.66 -21.09 7.66
N SER A 38 -1.93 -21.31 7.98
CA SER A 38 -2.66 -22.50 7.50
C SER A 38 -3.13 -22.31 6.07
N ARG A 39 -3.63 -21.11 5.73
CA ARG A 39 -4.16 -20.78 4.40
C ARG A 39 -3.08 -20.36 3.39
N PHE A 40 -1.98 -19.74 3.83
CA PHE A 40 -1.03 -19.06 2.93
C PHE A 40 0.39 -19.61 3.04
N LYS A 41 0.54 -20.94 2.94
CA LYS A 41 1.82 -21.65 3.15
C LYS A 41 2.91 -21.24 2.16
N ASP A 42 2.52 -20.96 0.91
CA ASP A 42 3.45 -20.67 -0.18
C ASP A 42 4.02 -19.24 -0.14
N SER A 43 3.50 -18.39 0.75
CA SER A 43 3.83 -16.97 0.86
C SER A 43 4.20 -16.58 2.30
N ASN A 44 4.96 -17.44 2.97
CA ASN A 44 5.40 -17.27 4.37
C ASN A 44 4.24 -17.03 5.36
N GLY A 45 3.06 -17.59 5.08
CA GLY A 45 1.88 -17.44 5.93
C GLY A 45 1.12 -16.13 5.74
N TRP A 46 1.32 -15.42 4.62
CA TRP A 46 0.65 -14.15 4.34
C TRP A 46 -0.07 -14.14 2.98
N GLY A 47 -1.37 -13.86 2.99
CA GLY A 47 -2.16 -13.63 1.79
C GLY A 47 -2.19 -12.15 1.44
N PHE A 48 -2.06 -11.81 0.15
CA PHE A 48 -2.11 -10.44 -0.36
C PHE A 48 -3.32 -10.27 -1.28
N PHE A 49 -4.02 -9.14 -1.16
CA PHE A 49 -5.32 -8.90 -1.78
C PHE A 49 -5.37 -7.48 -2.33
N ASN A 50 -5.84 -7.34 -3.56
CA ASN A 50 -6.05 -6.06 -4.22
C ASN A 50 -7.54 -5.88 -4.54
N PHE A 51 -8.13 -4.76 -4.13
CA PHE A 51 -9.55 -4.48 -4.33
C PHE A 51 -9.79 -3.43 -5.45
N GLY A 52 -8.79 -3.16 -6.27
CA GLY A 52 -8.83 -2.23 -7.39
C GLY A 52 -7.79 -1.12 -7.30
N HIS A 53 -7.26 -0.71 -8.45
CA HIS A 53 -6.34 0.42 -8.63
C HIS A 53 -7.01 1.60 -9.35
N HIS A 54 -8.21 1.96 -8.90
CA HIS A 54 -9.02 3.04 -9.47
C HIS A 54 -9.75 3.79 -8.36
N ALA A 55 -10.54 4.82 -8.70
CA ALA A 55 -11.41 5.50 -7.73
C ALA A 55 -12.53 4.57 -7.21
N PRO A 56 -13.08 4.79 -6.00
CA PRO A 56 -14.23 4.03 -5.50
C PRO A 56 -15.43 4.01 -6.47
N PRO A 57 -16.28 2.96 -6.43
CA PRO A 57 -16.28 1.87 -5.45
C PRO A 57 -15.20 0.82 -5.73
N TYR A 58 -14.58 0.30 -4.67
CA TYR A 58 -13.64 -0.82 -4.77
C TYR A 58 -14.40 -2.14 -4.84
N ALA A 59 -13.73 -3.20 -5.27
CA ALA A 59 -14.32 -4.54 -5.24
C ALA A 59 -14.78 -4.89 -3.81
N GLU A 60 -15.91 -5.58 -3.69
CA GLU A 60 -16.39 -6.05 -2.37
C GLU A 60 -15.54 -7.23 -1.85
N THR A 61 -14.94 -7.98 -2.75
CA THR A 61 -14.06 -9.12 -2.44
C THR A 61 -12.85 -9.13 -3.36
N ALA A 62 -11.76 -9.75 -2.89
CA ALA A 62 -10.53 -9.91 -3.65
C ALA A 62 -10.00 -11.33 -3.48
N GLY A 63 -9.50 -11.91 -4.56
CA GLY A 63 -8.75 -13.17 -4.53
C GLY A 63 -7.32 -12.96 -4.05
N VAL A 64 -6.73 -14.01 -3.47
CA VAL A 64 -5.31 -13.99 -3.11
C VAL A 64 -4.47 -13.82 -4.38
N GLN A 65 -3.52 -12.88 -4.34
CA GLN A 65 -2.61 -12.60 -5.44
C GLN A 65 -1.51 -13.66 -5.53
N PRO A 66 -0.98 -13.94 -6.73
CA PRO A 66 0.16 -14.83 -6.90
C PRO A 66 1.40 -14.26 -6.20
N VAL A 67 2.34 -15.15 -5.84
CA VAL A 67 3.54 -14.77 -5.05
C VAL A 67 4.34 -13.67 -5.76
N GLU A 68 4.48 -13.77 -7.08
CA GLU A 68 5.27 -12.86 -7.90
C GLU A 68 4.67 -11.45 -7.97
N ALA A 69 3.37 -11.30 -7.70
CA ALA A 69 2.70 -10.00 -7.75
C ALA A 69 2.97 -9.16 -6.49
N CYS A 70 3.09 -9.78 -5.32
CA CYS A 70 3.20 -9.06 -4.04
C CYS A 70 4.16 -9.74 -3.07
N ALA A 71 3.88 -11.00 -2.71
CA ALA A 71 4.59 -11.67 -1.62
C ALA A 71 6.10 -11.80 -1.88
N GLY A 72 6.54 -12.04 -3.11
CA GLY A 72 7.96 -12.19 -3.44
C GLY A 72 8.81 -10.98 -3.05
N CYS A 73 8.33 -9.76 -3.31
CA CYS A 73 9.01 -8.53 -2.89
C CYS A 73 9.05 -8.39 -1.36
N HIS A 74 7.95 -8.73 -0.68
CA HIS A 74 7.86 -8.69 0.77
C HIS A 74 8.77 -9.73 1.43
N MET A 75 8.86 -10.95 0.89
CA MET A 75 9.76 -12.00 1.37
C MET A 75 11.23 -11.56 1.31
N ALA A 76 11.61 -10.84 0.26
CA ALA A 76 12.99 -10.42 0.04
C ALA A 76 13.40 -9.18 0.87
N ASN A 77 12.46 -8.30 1.23
CA ASN A 77 12.79 -6.94 1.71
C ASN A 77 12.10 -6.52 3.01
N ALA A 78 11.17 -7.31 3.55
CA ALA A 78 10.36 -6.94 4.69
C ALA A 78 10.58 -7.90 5.88
N THR A 79 10.40 -7.38 7.10
CA THR A 79 10.44 -8.19 8.32
C THR A 79 9.05 -8.73 8.60
N ASP A 80 8.90 -10.05 8.68
CA ASP A 80 7.59 -10.71 8.82
C ASP A 80 6.57 -10.22 7.78
N MET A 81 7.01 -10.07 6.53
CA MET A 81 6.20 -9.59 5.40
C MET A 81 5.66 -8.15 5.56
N VAL A 82 6.12 -7.39 6.56
CA VAL A 82 5.70 -6.00 6.81
C VAL A 82 6.89 -5.06 6.72
N PHE A 83 6.76 -3.95 5.99
CA PHE A 83 7.79 -2.90 5.91
C PHE A 83 7.79 -2.01 7.17
N SER A 84 7.96 -2.63 8.33
CA SER A 84 7.82 -2.03 9.67
C SER A 84 8.66 -0.78 9.90
N LYS A 85 9.81 -0.65 9.22
CA LYS A 85 10.68 0.54 9.29
C LYS A 85 9.97 1.86 8.97
N PHE A 86 8.92 1.83 8.14
CA PHE A 86 8.15 3.02 7.77
C PHE A 86 6.96 3.30 8.69
N TYR A 87 6.69 2.42 9.66
CA TYR A 87 5.54 2.52 10.57
C TYR A 87 5.95 2.73 12.02
N THR A 88 7.22 3.10 12.28
CA THR A 88 7.72 3.35 13.64
C THR A 88 6.86 4.31 14.46
N PRO A 89 6.25 5.39 13.90
CA PRO A 89 5.40 6.27 14.71
C PRO A 89 4.13 5.60 15.22
N ILE A 90 3.60 4.63 14.48
CA ILE A 90 2.38 3.89 14.85
C ILE A 90 2.75 2.75 15.80
N LEU A 91 3.82 2.01 15.49
CA LEU A 91 4.25 0.86 16.29
C LEU A 91 4.76 1.25 17.69
N HIS A 92 5.25 2.47 17.86
CA HIS A 92 5.78 2.96 19.13
C HIS A 92 4.91 4.06 19.75
N ALA A 93 3.70 4.28 19.22
CA ALA A 93 2.72 5.15 19.88
C ALA A 93 2.37 4.56 21.25
N LYS A 94 2.49 5.37 22.31
CA LYS A 94 2.11 5.00 23.68
C LYS A 94 0.68 5.43 23.97
#